data_AF-A0A661PJ26-F1
#
_entry.id   AF-A0A661PJ26-F1
#
_cell.length_a   1.000
_cell.length_b   1.000
_cell.length_c   1.000
_cell.angle_alpha   90.00
_cell.angle_beta   90.00
_cell.angle_gamma   90.00
#
_symmetry.space_group_name_H-M   'P 1'
#
loop_
_entity.id
_entity.type
_entity.pdbx_description
1 polymer ?
#
loop_
_entity_poly.entity_id
_entity_poly.type
_entity_poly.pdbx_seq_one_letter_code
_entity_poly.pdbx_strand_id
1 'polypeptide(L)'
;MPPKPLARVTDPAQLDQATGPQAKLELCVPASWLVEGCALEVAVPKVLCCARCDGGGCDSCGRGGALRAPAELSQRTIQMSLPGEHTTAVQLRIAQPFDDSEIDQLLVHLHPGAPTTTGVRRVGTSMQLAPTSLASWVQPALKIALVLLAILLLALALTR
;
A
#
# COMPACT_ATOMS: atom_id res chain seq x y z
N MET A 1 -2.86 -19.46 24.78
CA MET A 1 -2.99 -18.80 23.47
C MET A 1 -1.68 -18.06 23.23
N PRO A 2 -0.83 -18.48 22.29
CA PRO A 2 0.44 -17.80 22.04
C PRO A 2 0.18 -16.34 21.65
N PRO A 3 1.06 -15.39 22.00
CA PRO A 3 0.91 -14.00 21.60
C PRO A 3 0.84 -13.92 20.08
N LYS A 4 -0.19 -13.27 19.55
CA LYS A 4 -0.28 -12.99 18.13
C LYS A 4 0.95 -12.14 17.76
N PRO A 5 1.80 -12.58 16.83
CA PRO A 5 2.97 -11.80 16.44
C PRO A 5 2.50 -10.42 15.97
N LEU A 6 3.15 -9.38 16.48
CA LEU A 6 2.91 -8.00 16.05
C LEU A 6 3.36 -7.83 14.59
N ALA A 7 2.88 -6.77 13.94
CA ALA A 7 3.31 -6.43 12.59
C ALA A 7 4.84 -6.28 12.53
N ARG A 8 5.45 -6.86 11.51
CA ARG A 8 6.89 -6.74 11.26
C ARG A 8 7.18 -5.35 10.72
N VAL A 9 8.00 -4.58 11.43
CA VAL A 9 8.50 -3.29 10.93
C VAL A 9 9.39 -3.57 9.72
N THR A 10 9.07 -2.98 8.59
CA THR A 10 9.80 -3.16 7.35
C THR A 10 10.50 -1.85 6.98
N ASP A 11 11.80 -1.91 6.71
CA ASP A 11 12.58 -0.76 6.23
C ASP A 11 12.27 -0.54 4.73
N PRO A 12 11.72 0.63 4.34
CA PRO A 12 11.45 0.93 2.93
C PRO A 12 12.68 0.85 2.04
N ALA A 13 13.86 1.28 2.51
CA ALA A 13 15.07 1.28 1.71
C ALA A 13 15.55 -0.15 1.41
N GLN A 14 15.38 -1.07 2.36
CA GLN A 14 15.66 -2.49 2.14
C GLN A 14 14.68 -3.12 1.16
N LEU A 15 13.40 -2.73 1.19
CA LEU A 15 12.42 -3.18 0.20
C LEU A 15 12.77 -2.75 -1.21
N ASP A 16 13.25 -1.52 -1.37
CA ASP A 16 13.68 -0.97 -2.68
C ASP A 16 14.91 -1.71 -3.23
N GLN A 17 15.80 -2.17 -2.34
CA GLN A 17 17.04 -2.86 -2.71
C GLN A 17 16.90 -4.37 -2.85
N ALA A 18 15.75 -4.96 -2.49
CA ALA A 18 15.56 -6.39 -2.51
C ALA A 18 15.67 -6.96 -3.94
N THR A 19 16.60 -7.90 -4.12
CA THR A 19 16.89 -8.53 -5.41
C THR A 19 16.24 -9.90 -5.58
N GLY A 20 15.59 -10.40 -4.52
CA GLY A 20 14.94 -11.70 -4.48
C GLY A 20 13.70 -11.80 -5.37
N PRO A 21 13.04 -12.96 -5.39
CA PRO A 21 11.91 -13.21 -6.28
C PRO A 21 10.70 -12.32 -5.92
N GLN A 22 10.22 -11.57 -6.91
CA GLN A 22 9.09 -10.65 -6.77
C GLN A 22 7.91 -11.13 -7.62
N ALA A 23 6.76 -11.30 -6.99
CA ALA A 23 5.53 -11.71 -7.64
C ALA A 23 4.60 -10.50 -7.87
N LYS A 24 3.87 -10.50 -8.98
CA LYS A 24 2.88 -9.49 -9.33
C LYS A 24 1.46 -10.03 -9.15
N LEU A 25 0.60 -9.24 -8.50
CA LEU A 25 -0.82 -9.50 -8.37
C LEU A 25 -1.62 -8.27 -8.77
N GLU A 26 -2.44 -8.37 -9.81
CA GLU A 26 -3.32 -7.29 -10.27
C GLU A 26 -4.75 -7.54 -9.80
N LEU A 27 -5.33 -6.54 -9.14
CA LEU A 27 -6.67 -6.59 -8.57
C LEU A 27 -7.47 -5.37 -9.04
N CYS A 28 -8.73 -5.62 -9.36
CA CYS A 28 -9.74 -4.60 -9.61
C CYS A 28 -10.65 -4.50 -8.36
N VAL A 29 -10.80 -3.30 -7.81
CA VAL A 29 -11.64 -3.04 -6.63
C VAL A 29 -12.54 -1.83 -6.85
N PRO A 30 -13.71 -1.75 -6.18
CA PRO A 30 -14.56 -0.57 -6.27
C PRO A 30 -13.78 0.69 -5.86
N ALA A 31 -13.93 1.78 -6.63
CA ALA A 31 -13.22 3.03 -6.37
C ALA A 31 -13.46 3.57 -4.95
N SER A 32 -14.66 3.35 -4.39
CA SER A 32 -14.99 3.73 -3.01
C SER A 32 -14.08 3.07 -1.97
N TRP A 33 -13.57 1.87 -2.21
CA TRP A 33 -12.68 1.18 -1.28
C TRP A 33 -11.30 1.85 -1.18
N LEU A 34 -10.82 2.44 -2.27
CA LEU A 34 -9.56 3.19 -2.31
C LEU A 34 -9.70 4.57 -1.67
N VAL A 35 -10.88 5.21 -1.82
CA VAL A 35 -11.17 6.52 -1.22
C VAL A 35 -11.42 6.40 0.29
N GLU A 36 -12.27 5.47 0.71
CA GLU A 36 -12.63 5.29 2.13
C GLU A 36 -11.50 4.66 2.95
N GLY A 37 -10.65 3.85 2.31
CA GLY A 37 -9.76 2.95 3.03
C GLY A 37 -10.52 1.78 3.66
N CYS A 38 -9.97 0.58 3.55
CA CYS A 38 -10.60 -0.61 4.12
C CYS A 38 -9.59 -1.74 4.31
N ALA A 39 -9.96 -2.72 5.13
CA ALA A 39 -9.24 -3.97 5.22
C ALA A 39 -9.78 -4.94 4.15
N LEU A 40 -8.87 -5.54 3.40
CA LEU A 40 -9.16 -6.54 2.37
C LEU A 40 -8.59 -7.90 2.77
N GLU A 41 -9.33 -8.94 2.48
CA GLU A 41 -8.85 -10.32 2.41
C GLU A 41 -8.78 -10.73 0.94
N VAL A 42 -7.66 -11.32 0.54
CA VAL A 42 -7.41 -11.72 -0.85
C VAL A 42 -6.91 -13.15 -0.93
N ALA A 43 -7.66 -13.97 -1.65
CA ALA A 43 -7.23 -15.30 -2.09
C ALA A 43 -6.23 -15.16 -3.25
N VAL A 44 -4.95 -15.33 -2.98
CA VAL A 44 -3.91 -15.19 -4.01
C VAL A 44 -3.93 -16.43 -4.94
N PRO A 45 -3.73 -16.26 -6.26
CA PRO A 45 -3.54 -17.38 -7.18
C PRO A 45 -2.31 -18.25 -6.82
N LYS A 46 -2.35 -19.53 -7.17
CA LYS A 46 -1.23 -20.47 -6.94
C LYS A 46 0.02 -20.13 -7.75
N VAL A 47 -0.16 -19.48 -8.90
CA VAL A 47 0.91 -19.10 -9.83
C VAL A 47 0.76 -17.63 -10.12
N LEU A 48 1.83 -16.88 -9.92
CA LEU A 48 1.88 -15.44 -10.08
C LEU A 48 2.93 -15.09 -11.13
N CYS A 49 2.70 -14.02 -11.88
CA CYS A 49 3.68 -13.50 -12.82
C CYS A 49 4.89 -12.95 -12.06
N CYS A 50 6.10 -13.20 -12.57
CA CYS A 50 7.29 -12.56 -12.01
C CYS A 50 7.30 -11.07 -12.35
N ALA A 51 7.30 -10.22 -11.32
CA ALA A 51 7.22 -8.77 -11.47
C ALA A 51 8.48 -8.14 -12.11
N ARG A 52 9.62 -8.85 -12.14
CA ARG A 52 10.87 -8.32 -12.71
C ARG A 52 10.96 -8.49 -14.22
N CYS A 53 10.32 -9.53 -14.76
CA CYS A 53 10.42 -9.88 -16.18
C CYS A 53 9.06 -9.95 -16.89
N ASP A 54 7.98 -9.64 -16.18
CA ASP A 54 6.60 -9.66 -16.68
C ASP A 54 6.23 -10.96 -17.42
N GLY A 55 6.77 -12.10 -16.95
CA GLY A 55 6.49 -13.41 -17.54
C GLY A 55 7.53 -13.91 -18.54
N GLY A 56 8.51 -13.08 -18.93
CA GLY A 56 9.54 -13.46 -19.91
C GLY A 56 10.59 -14.46 -19.40
N GLY A 57 10.75 -14.58 -18.08
CA GLY A 57 11.78 -15.41 -17.45
C GLY A 57 13.07 -14.64 -17.18
N CYS A 58 13.49 -14.62 -15.92
CA CYS A 58 14.77 -14.08 -15.48
C CYS A 58 15.37 -14.95 -14.38
N ASP A 59 16.63 -14.71 -14.01
CA ASP A 59 17.30 -15.53 -12.99
C ASP A 59 16.60 -15.47 -11.62
N SER A 60 15.92 -14.35 -11.28
CA SER A 60 15.14 -14.25 -10.03
C SER A 60 13.93 -15.19 -9.96
N CYS A 61 13.40 -15.67 -11.09
CA CYS A 61 12.29 -16.65 -11.10
C CYS A 61 12.73 -18.01 -11.67
N GLY A 62 14.03 -18.29 -11.67
CA GLY A 62 14.57 -19.52 -12.25
C GLY A 62 14.25 -19.68 -13.75
N ARG A 63 14.11 -18.56 -14.47
CA ARG A 63 13.75 -18.49 -15.91
C ARG A 63 12.36 -19.03 -16.26
N GLY A 64 11.49 -19.24 -15.28
CA GLY A 64 10.12 -19.74 -15.52
C GLY A 64 9.09 -18.65 -15.85
N GLY A 65 9.41 -17.37 -15.61
CA GLY A 65 8.49 -16.24 -15.80
C GLY A 65 7.39 -16.14 -14.74
N ALA A 66 7.29 -17.12 -13.85
CA ALA A 66 6.27 -17.19 -12.81
C ALA A 66 6.85 -17.68 -11.48
N LEU A 67 6.15 -17.37 -10.39
CA LEU A 67 6.47 -17.77 -9.02
C LEU A 67 5.28 -18.51 -8.41
N ARG A 68 5.55 -19.45 -7.49
CA ARG A 68 4.51 -20.27 -6.87
C ARG A 68 4.21 -19.81 -5.45
N ALA A 69 2.93 -19.52 -5.22
CA ALA A 69 2.38 -19.34 -3.88
C ALA A 69 2.06 -20.72 -3.25
N PRO A 70 1.86 -20.80 -1.92
CA PRO A 70 1.51 -22.05 -1.25
C PRO A 70 0.31 -22.79 -1.86
N ALA A 71 0.35 -24.12 -1.84
CA ALA A 71 -0.68 -24.96 -2.47
C ALA A 71 -2.04 -24.88 -1.75
N GLU A 72 -2.03 -24.67 -0.45
CA GLU A 72 -3.22 -24.57 0.40
C GLU A 72 -3.82 -23.16 0.35
N LEU A 73 -5.15 -23.03 0.27
CA LEU A 73 -5.79 -21.72 0.11
C LEU A 73 -5.60 -20.86 1.35
N SER A 74 -5.72 -21.45 2.54
CA SER A 74 -5.54 -20.71 3.80
C SER A 74 -4.13 -20.13 3.95
N GLN A 75 -3.12 -20.77 3.38
CA GLN A 75 -1.73 -20.31 3.40
C GLN A 75 -1.39 -19.25 2.35
N ARG A 76 -2.26 -19.06 1.34
CA ARG A 76 -2.10 -18.00 0.33
C ARG A 76 -3.22 -16.96 0.38
N THR A 77 -3.98 -16.93 1.46
CA THR A 77 -4.93 -15.85 1.75
C THR A 77 -4.22 -14.78 2.55
N ILE A 78 -4.13 -13.57 2.01
CA ILE A 78 -3.49 -12.43 2.67
C ILE A 78 -4.53 -11.43 3.15
N GLN A 79 -4.19 -10.71 4.22
CA GLN A 79 -4.93 -9.54 4.67
C GLN A 79 -4.09 -8.28 4.47
N MET A 80 -4.70 -7.24 3.93
CA MET A 80 -4.03 -5.95 3.71
C MET A 80 -4.96 -4.78 4.03
N SER A 81 -4.35 -3.68 4.45
CA SER A 81 -5.05 -2.44 4.78
C SER A 81 -4.81 -1.40 3.70
N LEU A 82 -5.89 -0.83 3.17
CA LEU A 82 -5.83 0.32 2.28
C LEU A 82 -5.82 1.62 3.10
N PRO A 83 -4.88 2.54 2.83
CA PRO A 83 -4.73 3.77 3.60
C PRO A 83 -5.75 4.86 3.28
N GLY A 84 -6.73 4.64 2.39
CA GLY A 84 -7.74 5.64 2.01
C GLY A 84 -7.18 6.78 1.15
N GLU A 85 -8.04 7.74 0.78
CA GLU A 85 -7.68 8.99 0.10
C GLU A 85 -7.05 8.84 -1.30
N HIS A 86 -7.21 7.68 -1.93
CA HIS A 86 -6.72 7.43 -3.28
C HIS A 86 -7.86 7.37 -4.30
N THR A 87 -7.72 8.11 -5.39
CA THR A 87 -8.66 8.11 -6.54
C THR A 87 -8.13 7.35 -7.75
N THR A 88 -6.86 6.95 -7.72
CA THR A 88 -6.15 6.25 -8.81
C THR A 88 -5.65 4.89 -8.34
N ALA A 89 -4.98 4.15 -9.24
CA ALA A 89 -4.39 2.87 -8.89
C ALA A 89 -3.31 3.02 -7.80
N VAL A 90 -3.26 2.04 -6.90
CA VAL A 90 -2.31 1.99 -5.78
C VAL A 90 -1.51 0.70 -5.85
N GLN A 91 -0.21 0.78 -5.59
CA GLN A 91 0.64 -0.38 -5.45
C GLN A 91 1.01 -0.59 -3.98
N LEU A 92 0.72 -1.77 -3.45
CA LEU A 92 1.19 -2.22 -2.14
C LEU A 92 2.33 -3.22 -2.31
N ARG A 93 3.30 -3.13 -1.40
CA ARG A 93 4.42 -4.07 -1.32
C ARG A 93 4.32 -4.85 -0.03
N ILE A 94 4.18 -6.17 -0.16
CA ILE A 94 4.08 -7.08 0.98
C ILE A 94 5.37 -7.89 1.01
N ALA A 95 6.19 -7.64 2.03
CA ALA A 95 7.41 -8.39 2.28
C ALA A 95 7.07 -9.77 2.84
N GLN A 96 7.69 -10.82 2.30
CA GLN A 96 7.50 -12.22 2.71
C GLN A 96 6.01 -12.56 2.93
N PRO A 97 5.19 -12.48 1.86
CA PRO A 97 3.73 -12.59 1.93
C PRO A 97 3.24 -13.94 2.44
N PHE A 98 4.08 -14.99 2.38
CA PHE A 98 3.73 -16.35 2.74
C PHE A 98 4.86 -16.98 3.55
N ASP A 99 4.50 -17.83 4.50
CA ASP A 99 5.47 -18.70 5.16
C ASP A 99 6.00 -19.75 4.18
N ASP A 100 7.30 -20.06 4.24
CA ASP A 100 7.97 -21.09 3.44
C ASP A 100 7.75 -20.98 1.91
N SER A 101 7.68 -19.74 1.39
CA SER A 101 7.57 -19.47 -0.06
C SER A 101 8.88 -18.94 -0.64
N GLU A 102 9.09 -19.18 -1.93
CA GLU A 102 10.16 -18.56 -2.72
C GLU A 102 9.90 -17.07 -3.01
N ILE A 103 8.70 -16.56 -2.70
CA ILE A 103 8.32 -15.17 -2.97
C ILE A 103 8.79 -14.29 -1.82
N ASP A 104 9.80 -13.45 -2.08
CA ASP A 104 10.31 -12.48 -1.12
C ASP A 104 9.44 -11.22 -1.05
N GLN A 105 8.84 -10.83 -2.17
CA GLN A 105 7.90 -9.71 -2.22
C GLN A 105 6.71 -9.99 -3.13
N LEU A 106 5.52 -9.57 -2.68
CA LEU A 106 4.33 -9.48 -3.50
C LEU A 106 4.00 -8.02 -3.78
N LEU A 107 4.00 -7.65 -5.07
CA LEU A 107 3.52 -6.36 -5.55
C LEU A 107 2.04 -6.49 -5.90
N VAL A 108 1.19 -5.89 -5.07
CA VAL A 108 -0.26 -5.88 -5.28
C VAL A 108 -0.65 -4.55 -5.93
N HIS A 109 -1.10 -4.62 -7.18
CA HIS A 109 -1.56 -3.48 -7.96
C HIS A 109 -3.08 -3.44 -7.89
N LEU A 110 -3.63 -2.45 -7.19
CA LEU A 110 -5.07 -2.23 -7.07
C LEU A 110 -5.50 -1.15 -8.04
N HIS A 111 -6.39 -1.50 -8.96
CA HIS A 111 -7.00 -0.58 -9.91
C HIS A 111 -8.46 -0.29 -9.50
N PRO A 112 -8.90 0.98 -9.53
CA PRO A 112 -10.32 1.28 -9.39
C PRO A 112 -11.10 0.71 -10.57
N GLY A 113 -12.15 -0.07 -10.31
CA GLY A 113 -13.02 -0.58 -11.36
C GLY A 113 -14.08 -1.57 -10.88
N ALA A 114 -14.89 -2.03 -11.84
CA ALA A 114 -15.89 -3.07 -11.65
C ALA A 114 -15.91 -4.00 -12.88
N PRO A 115 -16.12 -5.32 -12.72
CA PRO A 115 -16.39 -6.02 -11.46
C PRO A 115 -15.14 -6.16 -10.58
N THR A 116 -15.36 -6.38 -9.27
CA THR A 116 -14.29 -6.70 -8.32
C THR A 116 -13.65 -8.02 -8.69
N THR A 117 -12.32 -8.11 -8.61
CA THR A 117 -11.59 -9.36 -8.85
C THR A 117 -12.09 -10.47 -7.92
N THR A 118 -12.36 -11.64 -8.49
CA THR A 118 -12.76 -12.84 -7.73
C THR A 118 -11.74 -13.17 -6.64
N GLY A 119 -12.21 -13.48 -5.44
CA GLY A 119 -11.35 -13.80 -4.30
C GLY A 119 -10.88 -12.59 -3.50
N VAL A 120 -11.30 -11.38 -3.85
CA VAL A 120 -11.10 -10.16 -3.06
C VAL A 120 -12.36 -9.85 -2.26
N ARG A 121 -12.24 -9.68 -0.94
CA ARG A 121 -13.36 -9.34 -0.05
C ARG A 121 -12.98 -8.22 0.91
N ARG A 122 -13.85 -7.22 1.07
CA ARG A 122 -13.75 -6.24 2.14
C ARG A 122 -14.14 -6.91 3.47
N VAL A 123 -13.25 -6.86 4.45
CA VAL A 123 -13.45 -7.50 5.77
C VAL A 123 -13.65 -6.49 6.91
N GLY A 124 -13.48 -5.19 6.65
CA GLY A 124 -13.77 -4.14 7.62
C GLY A 124 -13.25 -2.78 7.19
N THR A 125 -13.36 -1.81 8.09
CA THR A 125 -12.71 -0.49 7.95
C THR A 125 -11.24 -0.61 8.32
N SER A 126 -10.37 0.04 7.56
CA SER A 126 -8.96 0.14 7.92
C SER A 126 -8.86 1.08 9.12
N MET A 127 -8.32 0.62 10.25
CA MET A 127 -8.06 1.49 11.38
C MET A 127 -6.81 2.32 11.03
N GLN A 128 -7.01 3.45 10.35
CA GLN A 128 -5.94 4.41 10.12
C GLN A 128 -5.54 4.98 11.48
N LEU A 129 -4.31 4.69 11.91
CA LEU A 129 -3.64 5.57 12.86
C LEU A 129 -3.52 6.91 12.14
N ALA A 130 -4.26 7.92 12.60
CA ALA A 130 -4.21 9.26 12.04
C ALA A 130 -2.74 9.67 11.87
N PRO A 131 -2.32 10.16 10.70
CA PRO A 131 -0.96 10.62 10.54
C PRO A 131 -0.72 11.70 11.59
N THR A 132 0.18 11.44 12.54
CA THR A 132 0.76 12.46 13.42
C THR A 132 1.74 13.30 12.58
N SER A 133 1.20 13.90 11.53
CA SER A 133 1.88 14.89 10.72
C SER A 133 1.90 16.18 11.53
N LEU A 134 3.07 16.48 12.10
CA LEU A 134 3.38 17.78 12.70
C LEU A 134 3.12 18.93 11.70
N ALA A 135 3.06 18.66 10.40
CA ALA A 135 2.80 19.66 9.36
C ALA A 135 1.35 20.18 9.35
N SER A 136 0.39 19.48 9.99
CA SER A 136 -1.01 19.93 10.05
C SER A 136 -1.22 21.15 10.96
N TRP A 137 -0.35 21.39 11.95
CA TRP A 137 -0.44 22.53 12.88
C TRP A 137 0.30 23.78 12.39
N VAL A 138 1.24 23.62 11.45
CA VAL A 138 2.04 24.75 10.93
C VAL A 138 1.24 25.59 9.92
N GLN A 139 0.29 24.97 9.20
CA GLN A 139 -0.53 25.61 8.18
C GLN A 139 -1.43 26.77 8.70
N PRO A 140 -2.17 26.65 9.82
CA PRO A 140 -2.97 27.77 10.33
C PRO A 140 -2.12 28.89 10.94
N ALA A 141 -1.04 28.55 11.65
CA ALA A 141 -0.17 29.55 12.30
C ALA A 141 0.56 30.44 11.29
N LEU A 142 1.04 29.87 10.18
CA LEU A 142 1.69 30.63 9.11
C LEU A 142 0.71 31.59 8.41
N LYS A 143 -0.54 31.17 8.18
CA LYS A 143 -1.58 32.02 7.59
C LYS A 143 -1.94 33.19 8.51
N ILE A 144 -2.07 32.93 9.82
CA ILE A 144 -2.34 33.99 10.81
C ILE A 144 -1.18 34.99 10.86
N ALA A 145 0.06 34.51 10.88
CA ALA A 145 1.24 35.37 10.89
C ALA A 145 1.33 36.27 9.64
N LEU A 146 1.04 35.73 8.45
CA LEU A 146 1.01 36.49 7.20
C LEU A 146 -0.11 37.56 7.19
N VAL A 147 -1.29 37.22 7.70
CA VAL A 147 -2.40 38.19 7.82
C VAL A 147 -2.04 39.32 8.78
N LEU A 148 -1.48 39.00 9.94
CA LEU A 148 -1.05 40.01 10.92
C LEU A 148 0.05 40.92 10.36
N LEU A 149 1.02 40.34 9.64
CA LEU A 149 2.07 41.13 8.97
C LEU A 149 1.50 42.08 7.92
N ALA A 150 0.53 41.61 7.11
CA ALA A 150 -0.14 42.43 6.12
C ALA A 150 -0.93 43.58 6.76
N ILE A 151 -1.63 43.31 7.87
CA ILE A 151 -2.35 44.34 8.64
C ILE A 151 -1.38 45.39 9.20
N LEU A 152 -0.24 44.95 9.76
CA LEU A 152 0.77 45.85 10.31
C LEU A 152 1.38 46.77 9.22
N LEU A 153 1.72 46.21 8.06
CA LEU A 153 2.24 46.97 6.92
C LEU A 153 1.22 47.99 6.40
N LEU A 154 -0.07 47.63 6.36
CA LEU A 154 -1.14 48.54 5.95
C LEU A 154 -1.32 49.69 6.95
N ALA A 155 -1.28 49.39 8.26
CA ALA A 155 -1.37 50.41 9.30
C ALA A 155 -0.19 51.40 9.23
N LEU A 156 1.04 50.91 9.03
CA LEU A 156 2.23 51.75 8.86
C LEU A 156 2.16 52.64 7.61
N ALA A 157 1.58 52.14 6.52
CA ALA A 157 1.39 52.90 5.28
C ALA A 157 0.34 54.02 5.42
N LEU A 158 -0.68 53.82 6.27
CA LEU A 158 -1.73 54.83 6.53
C LEU A 158 -1.29 55.92 7.53
N THR A 159 -0.22 55.69 8.29
CA THR A 159 0.35 56.65 9.25
C THR A 159 1.45 57.55 8.69
N ARG A 160 1.79 57.41 7.40
CA ARG A 160 2.73 58.29 6.68
C ARG A 160 1.96 59.20 5.72
#